data_AF-A0A9D1FS87-F1
#
_entry.id   AF-A0A9D1FS87-F1
#
_cell.length_a   1.000
_cell.length_b   1.000
_cell.length_c   1.000
_cell.angle_alpha   90.00
_cell.angle_beta   90.00
_cell.angle_gamma   90.00
#
_symmetry.space_group_name_H-M   'P 1'
#
loop_
_entity.id
_entity.type
_entity.pdbx_description
1 polymer ?
#
loop_
_entity_poly.entity_id
_entity_poly.type
_entity_poly.pdbx_seq_one_letter_code
_entity_poly.pdbx_strand_id
1 'polypeptide(L)'
;MAEYFSPGVYVEEFESSPRAIEGVGTSTGGFVGMTVKGPTIGAPSLVTSFADFQRQFGGFLSEFTHGEYRYLAYSVEQFFINGGTRCYISRVVPEDAAIATAKAGILSMRAANEGKWGNRIQVSLLSTNRRKMQLIKKESDTVYTAKSVEGFREGDLVEFAGEMNRISAIFENTVTFEKKFSADPVDTAIVPKKVLYSVEMDVTIRCDGDAETFSGVTLNPTSPAYLGRKLSGSRLVAAAVEPSDALDNPVSVILGKGVLSGTISFTGGSDGTMEAVNAGVFIGEDNGPGQRTGIQAFLENDVASIIAVPGVTIPEVVVALISHCENMKNRFAVLDIPQELRKTNDIIEYRNMVDST
;
A
#
# COMPACT_ATOMS: atom_id res chain seq x y z
N MET A 1 -5.91 38.24 14.61
CA MET A 1 -7.14 39.02 14.90
C MET A 1 -6.66 40.39 15.34
N ALA A 2 -6.95 41.45 14.59
CA ALA A 2 -6.48 42.79 14.91
C ALA A 2 -7.31 43.36 16.09
N GLU A 3 -6.63 43.92 17.09
CA GLU A 3 -7.27 44.60 18.22
C GLU A 3 -7.32 46.11 17.95
N TYR A 4 -8.51 46.70 17.99
CA TYR A 4 -8.77 48.11 17.70
C TYR A 4 -9.11 48.87 18.99
N PHE A 5 -8.33 49.91 19.32
CA PHE A 5 -8.42 50.65 20.60
C PHE A 5 -9.17 51.99 20.54
N SER A 6 -10.02 52.24 19.54
CA SER A 6 -10.80 53.49 19.47
C SER A 6 -12.12 53.31 18.69
N PRO A 7 -13.21 54.01 19.05
CA PRO A 7 -14.45 53.96 18.28
C PRO A 7 -14.29 54.63 16.91
N GLY A 8 -14.48 53.88 15.82
CA GLY A 8 -14.40 54.36 14.44
C GLY A 8 -14.92 53.32 13.44
N VAL A 9 -15.18 53.74 12.20
CA VAL A 9 -15.50 52.81 11.10
C VAL A 9 -14.17 52.30 10.54
N TYR A 10 -13.88 51.02 10.74
CA TYR A 10 -12.72 50.33 10.18
C TYR A 10 -13.15 49.52 8.97
N VAL A 11 -12.57 49.80 7.81
CA VAL A 11 -12.75 49.00 6.61
C VAL A 11 -11.61 47.99 6.58
N GLU A 12 -11.91 46.71 6.79
CA GLU A 12 -10.99 45.62 6.48
C GLU A 12 -11.20 45.23 5.01
N GLU A 13 -10.25 45.62 4.15
CA GLU A 13 -10.19 45.13 2.79
C GLU A 13 -9.61 43.72 2.81
N PHE A 14 -10.46 42.72 2.62
CA PHE A 14 -9.99 41.40 2.23
C PHE A 14 -9.52 41.47 0.78
N GLU A 15 -8.27 41.12 0.50
CA GLU A 15 -7.86 40.76 -0.86
C GLU A 15 -8.63 39.51 -1.26
N SER A 16 -9.82 39.70 -1.84
CA SER A 16 -10.46 38.70 -2.67
C SER A 16 -9.70 38.66 -3.99
N SER A 17 -8.44 38.19 -3.94
CA SER A 17 -7.76 37.74 -5.15
C SER A 17 -8.72 36.72 -5.78
N PRO A 18 -9.25 36.95 -6.99
CA PRO A 18 -10.08 35.96 -7.62
C PRO A 18 -9.21 34.71 -7.67
N ARG A 19 -9.62 33.64 -6.99
CA ARG A 19 -9.05 32.33 -7.30
C ARG A 19 -9.22 32.22 -8.79
N ALA A 20 -8.10 32.25 -9.53
CA ALA A 20 -8.13 32.02 -10.95
C ALA A 20 -8.97 30.74 -11.13
N ILE A 21 -10.00 30.81 -11.96
CA ILE A 21 -10.71 29.61 -12.35
C ILE A 21 -9.61 28.73 -12.95
N GLU A 22 -9.17 27.70 -12.23
CA GLU A 22 -8.23 26.75 -12.77
C GLU A 22 -8.90 26.24 -14.05
N GLY A 23 -8.28 26.51 -15.20
CA GLY A 23 -8.73 25.93 -16.43
C GLY A 23 -8.76 24.43 -16.23
N VAL A 24 -9.96 23.84 -16.21
CA VAL A 24 -10.12 22.40 -16.09
C VAL A 24 -9.34 21.82 -17.27
N GLY A 25 -8.27 21.09 -16.98
CA GLY A 25 -7.44 20.48 -18.02
C GLY A 25 -8.32 19.59 -18.87
N THR A 26 -8.69 20.08 -20.06
CA THR A 26 -9.61 19.42 -21.00
C THR A 26 -9.06 18.10 -21.55
N SER A 27 -7.82 17.76 -21.19
CA SER A 27 -7.07 16.58 -21.61
C SER A 27 -6.79 15.60 -20.46
N THR A 28 -7.58 15.60 -19.37
CA THR A 28 -7.36 14.63 -18.29
C THR A 28 -7.91 13.26 -18.70
N GLY A 29 -7.01 12.30 -18.94
CA GLY A 29 -7.37 10.95 -19.38
C GLY A 29 -7.88 10.08 -18.24
N GLY A 30 -8.79 9.16 -18.54
CA GLY A 30 -9.26 8.08 -17.71
C GLY A 30 -9.09 6.79 -18.50
N PHE A 31 -8.42 5.80 -17.91
CA PHE A 31 -8.19 4.53 -18.58
C PHE A 31 -8.63 3.37 -17.70
N VAL A 32 -9.36 2.43 -18.29
CA VAL A 32 -9.74 1.16 -17.67
C VAL A 32 -9.02 0.04 -18.39
N GLY A 33 -8.41 -0.89 -17.66
CA GLY A 33 -7.76 -2.04 -18.29
C GLY A 33 -6.90 -2.86 -17.35
N MET A 34 -6.21 -3.86 -17.90
CA MET A 34 -5.39 -4.78 -17.12
C MET A 34 -3.98 -4.26 -16.90
N THR A 35 -3.44 -4.51 -15.70
CA THR A 35 -2.06 -4.17 -15.33
C THR A 35 -1.44 -5.26 -14.46
N VAL A 36 -0.10 -5.23 -14.31
CA VAL A 36 0.67 -6.22 -13.55
C VAL A 36 0.34 -6.20 -12.05
N LYS A 37 0.17 -5.01 -11.49
CA LYS A 37 -0.18 -4.75 -10.08
C LYS A 37 -1.07 -3.51 -9.97
N GLY A 38 -1.51 -3.17 -8.77
CA GLY A 38 -2.28 -1.97 -8.48
C GLY A 38 -3.69 -2.27 -7.93
N PRO A 39 -4.36 -1.27 -7.32
CA PRO A 39 -5.69 -1.45 -6.74
C PRO A 39 -6.74 -1.73 -7.80
N THR A 40 -7.61 -2.70 -7.54
CA THR A 40 -8.71 -3.14 -8.42
C THR A 40 -10.08 -2.59 -7.99
N ILE A 41 -10.16 -2.05 -6.77
CA ILE A 41 -11.38 -1.57 -6.14
C ILE A 41 -11.16 -0.14 -5.64
N GLY A 42 -12.18 0.70 -5.80
CA GLY A 42 -12.24 2.06 -5.29
C GLY A 42 -11.98 3.13 -6.37
N ALA A 43 -11.70 4.34 -5.92
CA ALA A 43 -11.48 5.47 -6.81
C ALA A 43 -10.29 5.24 -7.76
N PRO A 44 -10.40 5.59 -9.05
CA PRO A 44 -9.30 5.51 -10.01
C PRO A 44 -8.04 6.22 -9.51
N SER A 45 -6.88 5.59 -9.66
CA SER A 45 -5.63 6.13 -9.13
C SER A 45 -5.05 7.20 -10.05
N LEU A 46 -4.66 8.34 -9.49
CA LEU A 46 -4.00 9.41 -10.23
C LEU A 46 -2.58 8.98 -10.65
N VAL A 47 -2.29 9.20 -11.92
CA VAL A 47 -0.99 8.97 -12.55
C VAL A 47 -0.58 10.26 -13.26
N THR A 48 0.63 10.74 -12.96
CA THR A 48 1.15 12.02 -13.48
C THR A 48 2.30 11.87 -14.48
N SER A 49 2.79 10.66 -14.68
CA SER A 49 3.79 10.31 -15.68
C SER A 49 3.78 8.82 -15.96
N PHE A 50 4.40 8.38 -17.05
CA PHE A 50 4.54 6.94 -17.31
C PHE A 50 5.42 6.22 -16.27
N ALA A 51 6.43 6.90 -15.70
CA ALA A 51 7.22 6.33 -14.60
C ALA A 51 6.38 6.12 -13.32
N ASP A 52 5.43 7.03 -13.05
CA ASP A 52 4.46 6.89 -11.97
C ASP A 52 3.51 5.71 -12.23
N PHE A 53 3.04 5.55 -13.47
CA PHE A 53 2.27 4.38 -13.90
C PHE A 53 3.06 3.08 -13.64
N GLN A 54 4.32 3.01 -14.07
CA GLN A 54 5.15 1.82 -13.89
C GLN A 54 5.35 1.47 -12.41
N ARG A 55 5.49 2.47 -11.55
CA ARG A 55 5.63 2.27 -10.11
C ARG A 55 4.33 1.75 -9.47
N GLN A 56 3.18 2.30 -9.84
CA GLN A 56 1.89 1.96 -9.24
C GLN A 56 1.29 0.66 -9.81
N PHE A 57 1.37 0.49 -11.13
CA PHE A 57 0.67 -0.54 -11.90
C PHE A 57 1.57 -1.58 -12.56
N GLY A 58 2.88 -1.33 -12.58
CA GLY A 58 3.86 -2.16 -13.27
C GLY A 58 4.03 -1.82 -14.74
N GLY A 59 4.75 -2.66 -15.47
CA GLY A 59 5.09 -2.43 -16.87
C GLY A 59 4.07 -2.99 -17.87
N PHE A 60 4.56 -3.27 -19.07
CA PHE A 60 3.79 -3.87 -20.15
C PHE A 60 3.41 -5.32 -19.84
N LEU A 61 2.18 -5.67 -20.23
CA LEU A 61 1.72 -7.06 -20.22
C LEU A 61 2.16 -7.78 -21.51
N SER A 62 2.49 -9.06 -21.38
CA SER A 62 2.97 -9.88 -22.50
C SER A 62 1.80 -10.35 -23.37
N GLU A 63 1.96 -10.24 -24.68
CA GLU A 63 1.01 -10.74 -25.69
C GLU A 63 0.69 -12.23 -25.48
N PHE A 64 1.68 -13.05 -25.13
CA PHE A 64 1.48 -14.49 -24.89
C PHE A 64 0.51 -14.80 -23.74
N THR A 65 0.40 -13.88 -22.78
CA THR A 65 -0.38 -14.10 -21.55
C THR A 65 -1.68 -13.33 -21.53
N HIS A 66 -1.73 -12.16 -22.17
CA HIS A 66 -2.85 -11.22 -22.06
C HIS A 66 -3.45 -10.82 -23.41
N GLY A 67 -2.89 -11.30 -24.54
CA GLY A 67 -3.43 -11.06 -25.87
C GLY A 67 -3.76 -9.59 -26.11
N GLU A 68 -5.02 -9.31 -26.47
CA GLU A 68 -5.54 -7.97 -26.72
C GLU A 68 -5.76 -7.12 -25.46
N TYR A 69 -5.84 -7.71 -24.26
CA TYR A 69 -6.03 -6.97 -23.01
C TYR A 69 -4.76 -6.27 -22.50
N ARG A 70 -3.65 -6.35 -23.24
CA ARG A 70 -2.34 -5.78 -22.87
C ARG A 70 -2.19 -4.27 -23.11
N TYR A 71 -3.11 -3.66 -23.87
CA TYR A 71 -2.86 -2.36 -24.49
C TYR A 71 -2.90 -1.16 -23.54
N LEU A 72 -3.43 -1.31 -22.31
CA LEU A 72 -3.54 -0.22 -21.35
C LEU A 72 -2.20 0.52 -21.12
N ALA A 73 -1.11 -0.22 -20.85
CA ALA A 73 0.19 0.38 -20.60
C ALA A 73 0.73 1.16 -21.82
N TYR A 74 0.51 0.64 -23.03
CA TYR A 74 0.89 1.31 -24.27
C TYR A 74 0.09 2.60 -24.49
N SER A 75 -1.23 2.57 -24.26
CA SER A 75 -2.08 3.75 -24.40
C SER A 75 -1.71 4.84 -23.39
N VAL A 76 -1.38 4.47 -22.15
CA VAL A 76 -0.92 5.42 -21.13
C VAL A 76 0.44 6.01 -21.50
N GLU A 77 1.39 5.19 -21.98
CA GLU A 77 2.68 5.67 -22.46
C GLU A 77 2.50 6.68 -23.60
N GLN A 78 1.71 6.32 -24.62
CA GLN A 78 1.44 7.19 -25.77
C GLN A 78 0.69 8.46 -25.35
N PHE A 79 -0.22 8.39 -24.38
CA PHE A 79 -0.90 9.57 -23.84
C PHE A 79 0.12 10.58 -23.28
N PHE A 80 1.09 10.13 -22.48
CA PHE A 80 2.13 11.01 -21.94
C PHE A 80 3.11 11.51 -23.02
N ILE A 81 3.48 10.66 -23.99
CA ILE A 81 4.33 11.06 -25.12
C ILE A 81 3.66 12.15 -25.96
N ASN A 82 2.34 12.11 -26.12
CA ASN A 82 1.56 13.09 -26.87
C ASN A 82 1.17 14.34 -26.05
N GLY A 83 1.79 14.55 -24.89
CA GLY A 83 1.60 15.78 -24.10
C GLY A 83 0.49 15.71 -23.05
N GLY A 84 -0.08 14.54 -22.79
CA GLY A 84 -0.94 14.31 -21.63
C GLY A 84 -0.18 14.58 -20.33
N THR A 85 -0.81 15.26 -19.37
CA THR A 85 -0.14 15.70 -18.12
C THR A 85 -0.56 14.90 -16.89
N ARG A 86 -1.78 14.36 -16.91
CA ARG A 86 -2.31 13.49 -15.85
C ARG A 86 -3.40 12.59 -16.40
N CYS A 87 -3.48 11.39 -15.86
CA CYS A 87 -4.57 10.47 -16.11
C CYS A 87 -4.96 9.70 -14.86
N TYR A 88 -6.13 9.09 -14.89
CA TYR A 88 -6.64 8.23 -13.84
C TYR A 88 -6.77 6.80 -14.37
N ILE A 89 -6.34 5.83 -13.57
CA ILE A 89 -6.34 4.42 -13.96
C ILE A 89 -7.28 3.64 -13.05
N SER A 90 -8.21 2.91 -13.67
CA SER A 90 -9.00 1.85 -13.03
C SER A 90 -8.48 0.51 -13.51
N ARG A 91 -7.77 -0.21 -12.64
CA ARG A 91 -7.26 -1.55 -12.97
C ARG A 91 -8.39 -2.56 -12.89
N VAL A 92 -8.46 -3.43 -13.89
CA VAL A 92 -9.34 -4.60 -13.86
C VAL A 92 -8.52 -5.88 -13.95
N VAL A 93 -9.04 -6.95 -13.35
CA VAL A 93 -8.45 -8.29 -13.36
C VAL A 93 -9.57 -9.32 -13.52
N PRO A 94 -9.29 -10.50 -14.08
CA PRO A 94 -10.25 -11.61 -14.09
C PRO A 94 -10.72 -11.97 -12.67
N GLU A 95 -11.94 -12.48 -12.53
CA GLU A 95 -12.52 -12.86 -11.23
C GLU A 95 -11.74 -13.98 -10.50
N ASP A 96 -11.02 -14.81 -11.26
CA ASP A 96 -10.18 -15.88 -10.74
C ASP A 96 -8.72 -15.44 -10.47
N ALA A 97 -8.42 -14.14 -10.58
CA ALA A 97 -7.15 -13.59 -10.13
C ALA A 97 -6.99 -13.77 -8.61
N ALA A 98 -5.75 -13.98 -8.17
CA ALA A 98 -5.48 -14.35 -6.78
C ALA A 98 -4.38 -13.49 -6.17
N ILE A 99 -4.56 -13.16 -4.89
CA ILE A 99 -3.59 -12.44 -4.08
C ILE A 99 -2.55 -13.42 -3.53
N ALA A 100 -1.26 -13.13 -3.71
CA ALA A 100 -0.20 -13.93 -3.10
C ALA A 100 -0.23 -13.80 -1.58
N THR A 101 -0.01 -14.90 -0.86
CA THR A 101 -0.02 -14.93 0.61
C THR A 101 1.24 -15.60 1.16
N ALA A 102 1.54 -15.29 2.42
CA ALA A 102 2.58 -15.95 3.19
C ALA A 102 2.18 -16.02 4.67
N LYS A 103 2.49 -17.13 5.34
CA LYS A 103 2.32 -17.29 6.79
C LYS A 103 3.59 -17.83 7.42
N ALA A 104 4.05 -17.20 8.49
CA ALA A 104 5.18 -17.63 9.30
C ALA A 104 4.87 -17.38 10.77
N GLY A 105 4.70 -18.44 11.56
CA GLY A 105 4.30 -18.35 12.96
C GLY A 105 3.05 -17.48 13.15
N ILE A 106 3.20 -16.42 13.95
CA ILE A 106 2.14 -15.44 14.26
C ILE A 106 1.91 -14.39 13.16
N LEU A 107 2.74 -14.34 12.13
CA LEU A 107 2.68 -13.34 11.07
C LEU A 107 2.00 -13.94 9.83
N SER A 108 0.83 -13.42 9.50
CA SER A 108 0.13 -13.71 8.25
C SER A 108 0.15 -12.47 7.35
N MET A 109 0.52 -12.63 6.09
CA MET A 109 0.65 -11.53 5.14
C MET A 109 0.01 -11.88 3.80
N ARG A 110 -0.45 -10.84 3.11
CA ARG A 110 -0.90 -10.91 1.73
C ARG A 110 -0.30 -9.77 0.93
N ALA A 111 -0.09 -9.97 -0.37
CA ALA A 111 0.24 -8.88 -1.28
C ALA A 111 -0.87 -7.81 -1.26
N ALA A 112 -0.51 -6.58 -1.63
CA ALA A 112 -1.46 -5.47 -1.62
C ALA A 112 -2.66 -5.70 -2.55
N ASN A 113 -2.47 -6.42 -3.65
CA ASN A 113 -3.47 -6.69 -4.69
C ASN A 113 -3.14 -7.99 -5.45
N GLU A 114 -4.07 -8.40 -6.31
CA GLU A 114 -3.99 -9.61 -7.14
C GLU A 114 -2.87 -9.53 -8.18
N GLY A 115 -2.35 -10.71 -8.53
CA GLY A 115 -1.40 -10.88 -9.62
C GLY A 115 -0.18 -11.72 -9.25
N LYS A 116 0.50 -12.24 -10.28
CA LYS A 116 1.72 -13.04 -10.15
C LYS A 116 2.88 -12.25 -9.55
N TRP A 117 2.85 -10.92 -9.66
CA TRP A 117 3.86 -10.04 -9.07
C TRP A 117 4.04 -10.30 -7.57
N GLY A 118 2.96 -10.63 -6.86
CA GLY A 118 2.98 -10.90 -5.44
C GLY A 118 3.88 -12.08 -5.05
N ASN A 119 4.08 -13.05 -5.96
CA ASN A 119 4.97 -14.19 -5.72
C ASN A 119 6.46 -13.80 -5.69
N ARG A 120 6.80 -12.59 -6.16
CA ARG A 120 8.18 -12.06 -6.12
C ARG A 120 8.46 -11.24 -4.86
N ILE A 121 7.47 -11.09 -3.98
CA ILE A 121 7.65 -10.41 -2.70
C ILE A 121 8.50 -11.27 -1.78
N GLN A 122 9.55 -10.66 -1.24
CA GLN A 122 10.42 -11.22 -0.21
C GLN A 122 10.40 -10.32 1.02
N VAL A 123 10.07 -10.89 2.17
CA VAL A 123 10.09 -10.21 3.47
C VAL A 123 11.24 -10.76 4.29
N SER A 124 12.30 -9.99 4.43
CA SER A 124 13.46 -10.33 5.27
C SER A 124 13.27 -9.77 6.68
N LEU A 125 13.48 -10.62 7.67
CA LEU A 125 13.48 -10.29 9.08
C LEU A 125 14.89 -10.42 9.62
N LEU A 126 15.33 -9.45 10.42
CA LEU A 126 16.63 -9.46 11.09
C LEU A 126 16.46 -9.02 12.53
N SER A 127 16.89 -9.83 13.49
CA SER A 127 16.89 -9.41 14.89
C SER A 127 17.93 -8.34 15.13
N THR A 128 17.56 -7.32 15.90
CA THR A 128 18.47 -6.23 16.26
C THR A 128 18.34 -5.88 17.73
N ASN A 129 19.49 -5.56 18.33
CA ASN A 129 19.59 -5.03 19.68
C ASN A 129 20.03 -3.57 19.59
N ARG A 130 19.12 -2.62 19.81
CA ARG A 130 19.34 -1.21 19.46
C ARG A 130 19.54 -0.31 20.66
N ARG A 131 18.71 -0.47 21.70
CA ARG A 131 18.72 0.38 22.90
C ARG A 131 19.36 -0.35 24.05
N LYS A 132 19.96 0.41 24.96
CA LYS A 132 20.59 -0.14 26.17
C LYS A 132 20.02 0.51 27.43
N MET A 133 19.83 -0.29 28.46
CA MET A 133 19.40 0.15 29.78
C MET A 133 20.44 -0.29 30.82
N GLN A 134 20.87 0.65 31.67
CA GLN A 134 21.73 0.38 32.81
C GLN A 134 20.88 0.35 34.08
N LEU A 135 20.94 -0.74 34.83
CA LEU A 135 20.34 -0.85 36.15
C LEU A 135 21.37 -0.48 37.21
N ILE A 136 21.03 0.45 38.10
CA ILE A 136 21.94 1.01 39.11
C ILE A 136 21.64 0.52 40.53
N LYS A 137 20.44 -0.03 40.77
CA LYS A 137 20.03 -0.55 42.08
C LYS A 137 19.03 -1.67 41.93
N LYS A 138 19.14 -2.71 42.77
CA LYS A 138 18.14 -3.76 42.94
C LYS A 138 17.26 -3.39 44.14
N GLU A 139 15.96 -3.23 43.93
CA GLU A 139 14.98 -2.95 44.98
C GLU A 139 14.34 -4.24 45.50
N SER A 140 14.05 -5.19 44.60
CA SER A 140 13.56 -6.54 44.91
C SER A 140 14.01 -7.53 43.82
N ASP A 141 13.51 -8.78 43.83
CA ASP A 141 13.94 -9.80 42.86
C ASP A 141 13.61 -9.46 41.40
N THR A 142 12.53 -8.73 41.16
CA THR A 142 12.09 -8.32 39.82
C THR A 142 12.07 -6.79 39.63
N VAL A 143 12.34 -6.01 40.68
CA VAL A 143 12.25 -4.55 40.66
C VAL A 143 13.63 -3.93 40.79
N TYR A 144 13.97 -3.04 39.85
CA TYR A 144 15.28 -2.39 39.77
C TYR A 144 15.12 -0.91 39.45
N THR A 145 16.05 -0.07 39.91
CA THR A 145 16.16 1.32 39.47
C THR A 145 17.12 1.39 38.28
N ALA A 146 16.66 1.93 37.17
CA ALA A 146 17.46 2.22 35.98
C ALA A 146 18.07 3.63 36.06
N LYS A 147 19.20 3.84 35.38
CA LYS A 147 19.77 5.18 35.18
C LYS A 147 18.88 6.06 34.30
N SER A 148 18.28 5.45 33.28
CA SER A 148 17.28 6.03 32.38
C SER A 148 16.47 4.89 31.79
N VAL A 149 15.17 5.12 31.62
CA VAL A 149 14.23 4.22 30.93
C VAL A 149 13.86 4.75 29.55
N GLU A 150 14.53 5.79 29.07
CA GLU A 150 14.22 6.44 27.79
C GLU A 150 14.27 5.43 26.64
N GLY A 151 13.19 5.41 25.85
CA GLY A 151 13.06 4.47 24.75
C GLY A 151 12.64 3.06 25.15
N PHE A 152 12.31 2.80 26.41
CA PHE A 152 11.70 1.54 26.84
C PHE A 152 10.26 1.77 27.27
N ARG A 153 9.41 0.76 27.08
CA ARG A 153 7.99 0.80 27.43
C ARG A 153 7.60 -0.50 28.11
N GLU A 154 6.48 -0.44 28.83
CA GLU A 154 5.82 -1.63 29.34
C GLU A 154 5.46 -2.58 28.18
N GLY A 155 5.75 -3.86 28.37
CA GLY A 155 5.60 -4.91 27.36
C GLY A 155 6.83 -5.12 26.47
N ASP A 156 7.85 -4.25 26.52
CA ASP A 156 9.05 -4.42 25.70
C ASP A 156 9.91 -5.60 26.19
N LEU A 157 10.49 -6.31 25.23
CA LEU A 157 11.43 -7.39 25.48
C LEU A 157 12.85 -6.85 25.63
N VAL A 158 13.56 -7.39 26.61
CA VAL A 158 14.96 -7.08 26.89
C VAL A 158 15.78 -8.35 27.02
N GLU A 159 17.06 -8.26 26.70
CA GLU A 159 18.03 -9.33 26.86
C GLU A 159 19.16 -8.89 27.79
N PHE A 160 19.54 -9.80 28.69
CA PHE A 160 20.70 -9.65 29.56
C PHE A 160 21.45 -10.97 29.67
N ALA A 161 22.72 -10.98 29.27
CA ALA A 161 23.60 -12.15 29.37
C ALA A 161 23.01 -13.43 28.73
N GLY A 162 22.31 -13.28 27.61
CA GLY A 162 21.62 -14.35 26.88
C GLY A 162 20.23 -14.70 27.43
N GLU A 163 19.78 -14.07 28.51
CA GLU A 163 18.47 -14.29 29.13
C GLU A 163 17.47 -13.23 28.68
N MET A 164 16.34 -13.69 28.12
CA MET A 164 15.22 -12.84 27.69
C MET A 164 14.29 -12.54 28.87
N ASN A 165 13.81 -11.31 28.93
CA ASN A 165 12.82 -10.87 29.91
C ASN A 165 11.87 -9.83 29.29
N ARG A 166 10.77 -9.52 29.98
CA ARG A 166 9.82 -8.48 29.56
C ARG A 166 9.66 -7.46 30.67
N ILE A 167 9.57 -6.19 30.29
CA ILE A 167 9.26 -5.11 31.20
C ILE A 167 7.76 -5.17 31.53
N SER A 168 7.41 -5.48 32.77
CA SER A 168 6.02 -5.57 33.21
C SER A 168 5.46 -4.22 33.65
N ALA A 169 6.29 -3.34 34.20
CA ALA A 169 5.89 -2.00 34.63
C ALA A 169 7.07 -1.02 34.64
N ILE A 170 6.79 0.26 34.35
CA ILE A 170 7.75 1.36 34.49
C ILE A 170 7.09 2.48 35.31
N PHE A 171 7.73 2.86 36.43
CA PHE A 171 7.33 4.02 37.21
C PHE A 171 8.55 4.89 37.50
N GLU A 172 8.57 6.10 36.94
CA GLU A 172 9.76 6.96 36.87
C GLU A 172 10.96 6.19 36.29
N ASN A 173 12.00 5.96 37.10
CA ASN A 173 13.16 5.17 36.74
C ASN A 173 13.14 3.76 37.34
N THR A 174 12.05 3.36 37.99
CA THR A 174 11.89 2.01 38.54
C THR A 174 11.25 1.11 37.49
N VAL A 175 11.91 -0.01 37.20
CA VAL A 175 11.51 -0.99 36.19
C VAL A 175 11.22 -2.31 36.88
N THR A 176 10.04 -2.86 36.62
CA THR A 176 9.67 -4.21 37.05
C THR A 176 9.76 -5.15 35.84
N PHE A 177 10.36 -6.32 36.03
CA PHE A 177 10.44 -7.37 35.02
C PHE A 177 9.53 -8.56 35.37
N GLU A 178 9.10 -9.32 34.37
CA GLU A 178 8.24 -10.50 34.59
C GLU A 178 8.94 -11.62 35.35
N LYS A 179 10.26 -11.77 35.14
CA LYS A 179 11.06 -12.82 35.78
C LYS A 179 12.26 -12.22 36.50
N LYS A 180 12.76 -12.94 37.52
CA LYS A 180 14.07 -12.64 38.11
C LYS A 180 15.17 -13.01 37.11
N PHE A 181 16.23 -12.22 37.04
CA PHE A 181 17.43 -12.58 36.27
C PHE A 181 18.26 -13.63 37.01
N SER A 182 18.89 -14.51 36.25
CA SER A 182 19.77 -15.55 36.79
C SER A 182 21.10 -14.97 37.29
N ALA A 183 21.60 -13.92 36.64
CA ALA A 183 22.77 -13.16 37.05
C ALA A 183 22.37 -11.73 37.46
N ASP A 184 23.08 -11.14 38.41
CA ASP A 184 22.80 -9.77 38.87
C ASP A 184 23.10 -8.73 37.77
N PRO A 185 22.08 -8.04 37.23
CA PRO A 185 22.24 -7.08 36.13
C PRO A 185 22.70 -5.69 36.58
N VAL A 186 22.84 -5.44 37.89
CA VAL A 186 23.18 -4.13 38.42
C VAL A 186 24.66 -3.78 38.16
N ASP A 187 24.87 -2.55 37.68
CA ASP A 187 26.18 -1.94 37.47
C ASP A 187 26.08 -0.43 37.69
N THR A 188 26.86 0.10 38.64
CA THR A 188 26.87 1.52 39.01
C THR A 188 28.04 2.29 38.38
N ALA A 189 28.86 1.64 37.56
CA ALA A 189 29.98 2.29 36.90
C ALA A 189 29.50 3.36 35.91
N ILE A 190 30.32 4.41 35.75
CA ILE A 190 30.09 5.47 34.76
C ILE A 190 30.09 4.87 33.34
N VAL A 191 30.97 3.89 33.10
CA VAL A 191 31.02 3.07 31.89
C VAL A 191 30.57 1.66 32.26
N PRO A 192 29.27 1.35 32.13
CA PRO A 192 28.73 0.06 32.55
C PRO A 192 29.22 -1.06 31.63
N LYS A 193 29.54 -2.21 32.24
CA LYS A 193 29.80 -3.47 31.54
C LYS A 193 28.55 -4.35 31.50
N LYS A 194 27.65 -4.22 32.48
CA LYS A 194 26.36 -4.91 32.50
C LYS A 194 25.28 -3.94 32.03
N VAL A 195 24.67 -4.25 30.89
CA VAL A 195 23.56 -3.49 30.33
C VAL A 195 22.55 -4.46 29.75
N LEU A 196 21.27 -4.09 29.82
CA LEU A 196 20.20 -4.79 29.13
C LEU A 196 20.07 -4.20 27.74
N TYR A 197 19.84 -5.03 26.75
CA TYR A 197 19.56 -4.60 25.38
C TYR A 197 18.08 -4.74 25.06
N SER A 198 17.49 -3.77 24.35
CA SER A 198 16.18 -3.99 23.73
C SER A 198 16.29 -5.08 22.68
N VAL A 199 15.26 -5.92 22.57
CA VAL A 199 15.20 -6.97 21.54
C VAL A 199 14.12 -6.62 20.54
N GLU A 200 14.57 -6.18 19.37
CA GLU A 200 13.75 -5.67 18.27
C GLU A 200 14.04 -6.47 17.00
N MET A 201 13.35 -6.14 15.91
CA MET A 201 13.71 -6.61 14.58
C MET A 201 13.71 -5.46 13.57
N ASP A 202 14.41 -5.66 12.46
CA ASP A 202 14.27 -4.89 11.24
C ASP A 202 13.53 -5.76 10.22
N VAL A 203 12.55 -5.17 9.55
CA VAL A 203 11.77 -5.82 8.48
C VAL A 203 12.09 -5.11 7.19
N THR A 204 12.52 -5.86 6.18
CA THR A 204 12.74 -5.34 4.83
C THR A 204 11.86 -6.11 3.85
N ILE A 205 11.00 -5.39 3.14
CA ILE A 205 10.10 -5.93 2.13
C ILE A 205 10.64 -5.52 0.78
N ARG A 206 10.87 -6.48 -0.11
CA ARG A 206 11.37 -6.23 -1.47
C ARG A 206 10.48 -6.90 -2.49
N CYS A 207 10.27 -6.22 -3.61
CA CYS A 207 9.68 -6.80 -4.80
C CYS A 207 10.27 -6.08 -6.01
N ASP A 208 10.98 -6.83 -6.86
CA ASP A 208 11.69 -6.27 -8.02
C ASP A 208 12.62 -5.10 -7.61
N GLY A 209 12.35 -3.89 -8.09
CA GLY A 209 13.11 -2.67 -7.77
C GLY A 209 12.58 -1.88 -6.57
N ASP A 210 11.43 -2.25 -6.00
CA ASP A 210 10.82 -1.57 -4.85
C ASP A 210 11.31 -2.20 -3.54
N ALA A 211 11.69 -1.37 -2.56
CA ALA A 211 12.05 -1.82 -1.22
C ALA A 211 11.49 -0.90 -0.13
N GLU A 212 10.97 -1.50 0.94
CA GLU A 212 10.46 -0.81 2.13
C GLU A 212 11.15 -1.39 3.36
N THR A 213 11.73 -0.54 4.21
CA THR A 213 12.42 -0.96 5.43
C THR A 213 11.76 -0.34 6.65
N PHE A 214 11.41 -1.20 7.60
CA PHE A 214 10.85 -0.83 8.90
C PHE A 214 11.83 -1.25 9.97
N SER A 215 12.42 -0.27 10.63
CA SER A 215 13.50 -0.48 11.58
C SER A 215 13.05 -0.40 13.03
N GLY A 216 13.64 -1.24 13.89
CA GLY A 216 13.37 -1.26 15.34
C GLY A 216 11.91 -1.60 15.66
N VAL A 217 11.33 -2.53 14.92
CA VAL A 217 9.95 -3.01 15.15
C VAL A 217 9.89 -4.07 16.25
N THR A 218 8.78 -4.08 16.98
CA THR A 218 8.56 -4.93 18.16
C THR A 218 7.29 -5.76 18.01
N LEU A 219 7.16 -6.84 18.80
CA LEU A 219 5.89 -7.57 18.94
C LEU A 219 4.97 -7.01 20.04
N ASN A 220 5.40 -5.99 20.78
CA ASN A 220 4.59 -5.32 21.80
C ASN A 220 3.45 -4.49 21.15
N PRO A 221 2.16 -4.85 21.33
CA PRO A 221 1.03 -4.14 20.71
C PRO A 221 0.84 -2.69 21.18
N THR A 222 1.26 -2.38 22.41
CA THR A 222 1.14 -1.02 22.99
C THR A 222 2.24 -0.10 22.47
N SER A 223 3.34 -0.64 21.95
CA SER A 223 4.44 0.12 21.38
C SER A 223 4.06 0.71 20.02
N PRO A 224 4.38 1.98 19.72
CA PRO A 224 4.19 2.58 18.39
C PRO A 224 5.04 1.89 17.32
N ALA A 225 6.09 1.16 17.73
CA ALA A 225 6.91 0.33 16.88
C ALA A 225 6.33 -1.10 16.68
N TYR A 226 5.10 -1.35 17.12
CA TYR A 226 4.43 -2.63 16.90
C TYR A 226 4.43 -3.03 15.42
N LEU A 227 4.84 -4.26 15.14
CA LEU A 227 4.96 -4.83 13.80
C LEU A 227 3.69 -4.62 12.97
N GLY A 228 2.53 -5.01 13.50
CA GLY A 228 1.26 -4.87 12.78
C GLY A 228 0.92 -3.41 12.43
N ARG A 229 1.23 -2.47 13.33
CA ARG A 229 1.00 -1.04 13.09
C ARG A 229 2.00 -0.44 12.11
N LYS A 230 3.25 -0.90 12.12
CA LYS A 230 4.27 -0.41 11.19
C LYS A 230 4.03 -0.94 9.78
N LEU A 231 3.63 -2.20 9.65
CA LEU A 231 3.33 -2.82 8.36
C LEU A 231 2.04 -2.33 7.71
N SER A 232 1.11 -1.70 8.45
CA SER A 232 -0.07 -1.07 7.85
C SER A 232 0.27 0.09 6.91
N GLY A 233 1.49 0.63 6.99
CA GLY A 233 2.01 1.65 6.06
C GLY A 233 2.72 1.08 4.83
N SER A 234 2.79 -0.24 4.66
CA SER A 234 3.41 -0.84 3.49
C SER A 234 2.54 -0.69 2.25
N ARG A 235 3.15 -0.43 1.08
CA ARG A 235 2.45 -0.44 -0.21
C ARG A 235 2.51 -1.80 -0.91
N LEU A 236 3.38 -2.69 -0.44
CA LEU A 236 3.62 -3.99 -1.06
C LEU A 236 2.78 -5.09 -0.41
N VAL A 237 2.56 -5.01 0.91
CA VAL A 237 1.86 -6.06 1.67
C VAL A 237 0.85 -5.47 2.65
N ALA A 238 -0.15 -6.27 3.00
CA ALA A 238 -0.93 -6.12 4.22
C ALA A 238 -0.60 -7.26 5.17
N ALA A 239 -0.44 -6.96 6.46
CA ALA A 239 -0.03 -7.92 7.48
C ALA A 239 -1.02 -7.97 8.65
N ALA A 240 -1.25 -9.18 9.15
CA ALA A 240 -1.93 -9.46 10.40
C ALA A 240 -0.96 -10.20 11.33
N VAL A 241 -0.89 -9.76 12.58
CA VAL A 241 0.01 -10.32 13.59
C VAL A 241 -0.85 -10.86 14.74
N GLU A 242 -0.80 -12.17 14.95
CA GLU A 242 -1.47 -12.82 16.08
C GLU A 242 -0.80 -12.39 17.41
N PRO A 243 -1.57 -12.10 18.48
CA PRO A 243 -1.00 -11.76 19.78
C PRO A 243 -0.06 -12.87 20.30
N SER A 244 1.03 -12.49 20.96
CA SER A 244 1.98 -13.45 21.52
C SER A 244 2.57 -12.95 22.84
N ASP A 245 2.47 -13.81 23.86
CA ASP A 245 3.11 -13.60 25.17
C ASP A 245 4.44 -14.37 25.29
N ALA A 246 4.98 -14.84 24.17
CA ALA A 246 6.27 -15.51 24.16
C ALA A 246 7.38 -14.59 24.68
N LEU A 247 8.21 -15.14 25.57
CA LEU A 247 9.46 -14.53 26.03
C LEU A 247 10.62 -15.07 25.18
N ASP A 248 10.60 -14.74 23.90
CA ASP A 248 11.64 -15.13 22.94
C ASP A 248 11.87 -13.99 21.95
N ASN A 249 12.97 -14.07 21.21
CA ASN A 249 13.32 -13.11 20.18
C ASN A 249 12.16 -12.94 19.18
N PRO A 250 11.76 -11.71 18.83
CA PRO A 250 10.69 -11.46 17.89
C PRO A 250 10.82 -12.20 16.55
N VAL A 251 12.04 -12.37 16.03
CA VAL A 251 12.28 -13.13 14.79
C VAL A 251 12.14 -14.63 15.02
N SER A 252 12.60 -15.16 16.16
CA SER A 252 12.41 -16.56 16.53
C SER A 252 10.93 -16.93 16.65
N VAL A 253 10.10 -16.03 17.18
CA VAL A 253 8.65 -16.24 17.29
C VAL A 253 7.98 -16.37 15.92
N ILE A 254 8.51 -15.70 14.90
CA ILE A 254 7.94 -15.70 13.55
C ILE A 254 8.52 -16.85 12.69
N LEU A 255 9.84 -17.04 12.71
CA LEU A 255 10.56 -17.95 11.82
C LEU A 255 10.89 -19.31 12.44
N GLY A 256 10.72 -19.45 13.75
CA GLY A 256 11.05 -20.66 14.50
C GLY A 256 12.19 -20.45 15.48
N LYS A 257 12.21 -21.27 16.53
CA LYS A 257 13.12 -21.15 17.67
C LYS A 257 14.59 -21.12 17.23
N GLY A 258 15.32 -20.11 17.70
CA GLY A 258 16.76 -19.94 17.45
C GLY A 258 17.11 -19.25 16.12
N VAL A 259 16.10 -18.90 15.31
CA VAL A 259 16.31 -18.16 14.05
C VAL A 259 16.31 -16.67 14.34
N LEU A 260 17.45 -16.01 14.08
CA LEU A 260 17.61 -14.56 14.29
C LEU A 260 17.55 -13.76 12.99
N SER A 261 17.52 -14.42 11.84
CA SER A 261 17.27 -13.77 10.55
C SER A 261 16.73 -14.78 9.54
N GLY A 262 15.96 -14.30 8.58
CA GLY A 262 15.49 -15.14 7.48
C GLY A 262 14.56 -14.38 6.55
N THR A 263 14.11 -15.07 5.49
CA THR A 263 13.24 -14.47 4.47
C THR A 263 11.98 -15.29 4.31
N ILE A 264 10.85 -14.61 4.28
CA ILE A 264 9.52 -15.17 3.99
C ILE A 264 9.22 -14.86 2.53
N SER A 265 8.87 -15.90 1.76
CA SER A 265 8.48 -15.77 0.35
C SER A 265 6.96 -15.95 0.22
N PHE A 266 6.38 -15.22 -0.74
CA PHE A 266 4.95 -15.26 -1.01
C PHE A 266 4.65 -16.27 -2.13
N THR A 267 3.47 -16.88 -2.07
CA THR A 267 3.01 -17.86 -3.06
C THR A 267 1.51 -17.70 -3.33
N GLY A 268 1.01 -18.31 -4.41
CA GLY A 268 -0.42 -18.36 -4.74
C GLY A 268 -0.97 -17.14 -5.49
N GLY A 269 -0.14 -16.14 -5.81
CA GLY A 269 -0.55 -15.01 -6.66
C GLY A 269 -0.79 -15.45 -8.10
N SER A 270 -1.90 -14.99 -8.68
CA SER A 270 -2.28 -15.27 -10.08
C SER A 270 -2.86 -14.03 -10.74
N ASP A 271 -2.58 -13.86 -12.03
CA ASP A 271 -3.19 -12.80 -12.87
C ASP A 271 -4.60 -13.18 -13.33
N GLY A 272 -5.09 -14.37 -12.95
CA GLY A 272 -6.32 -14.96 -13.46
C GLY A 272 -6.13 -15.63 -14.83
N THR A 273 -7.22 -16.13 -15.39
CA THR A 273 -7.26 -16.75 -16.71
C THR A 273 -7.92 -15.83 -17.73
N MET A 274 -7.46 -15.87 -18.98
CA MET A 274 -8.05 -15.03 -20.03
C MET A 274 -9.44 -15.53 -20.43
N GLU A 275 -9.72 -16.82 -20.21
CA GLU A 275 -11.03 -17.44 -20.39
C GLU A 275 -12.08 -16.91 -19.41
N ALA A 276 -11.66 -16.43 -18.23
CA ALA A 276 -12.55 -15.80 -17.26
C ALA A 276 -12.85 -14.31 -17.57
N VAL A 277 -12.18 -13.73 -18.57
CA VAL A 277 -12.37 -12.33 -18.95
C VAL A 277 -13.66 -12.17 -19.75
N ASN A 278 -14.54 -11.31 -19.25
CA ASN A 278 -15.82 -11.00 -19.87
C ASN A 278 -16.12 -9.50 -19.75
N ALA A 279 -17.22 -9.04 -20.35
CA ALA A 279 -17.61 -7.63 -20.30
C ALA A 279 -17.73 -7.07 -18.87
N GLY A 280 -18.23 -7.88 -17.93
CA GLY A 280 -18.42 -7.50 -16.53
C GLY A 280 -17.13 -7.07 -15.83
N VAL A 281 -15.99 -7.67 -16.19
CA VAL A 281 -14.66 -7.28 -15.67
C VAL A 281 -14.34 -5.82 -15.98
N PHE A 282 -14.69 -5.33 -17.17
CA PHE A 282 -14.42 -3.94 -17.60
C PHE A 282 -15.53 -2.98 -17.18
N ILE A 283 -16.79 -3.40 -17.29
CA ILE A 283 -17.94 -2.58 -16.85
C ILE A 283 -17.82 -2.30 -15.35
N GLY A 284 -17.51 -3.34 -14.58
CA GLY A 284 -17.41 -3.29 -13.13
C GLY A 284 -18.78 -3.17 -12.44
N GLU A 285 -18.73 -3.12 -11.12
CA GLU A 285 -19.91 -3.04 -10.26
C GLU A 285 -19.93 -1.72 -9.48
N ASP A 286 -21.13 -1.19 -9.26
CA ASP A 286 -21.35 -0.10 -8.31
C ASP A 286 -21.80 -0.66 -6.95
N ASN A 287 -20.83 -0.99 -6.11
CA ASN A 287 -21.05 -1.40 -4.71
C ASN A 287 -21.01 -0.20 -3.73
N GLY A 288 -21.19 1.02 -4.24
CA GLY A 288 -21.14 2.25 -3.48
C GLY A 288 -19.74 2.88 -3.36
N PRO A 289 -19.64 4.07 -2.72
CA PRO A 289 -18.40 4.84 -2.65
C PRO A 289 -17.22 4.06 -2.07
N GLY A 290 -16.08 4.09 -2.78
CA GLY A 290 -14.85 3.39 -2.41
C GLY A 290 -14.86 1.89 -2.68
N GLN A 291 -15.94 1.33 -3.23
CA GLN A 291 -16.09 -0.10 -3.54
C GLN A 291 -16.44 -0.37 -5.00
N ARG A 292 -16.34 0.64 -5.86
CA ARG A 292 -16.62 0.52 -7.30
C ARG A 292 -15.44 -0.09 -8.05
N THR A 293 -15.72 -0.75 -9.17
CA THR A 293 -14.71 -1.36 -10.04
C THR A 293 -14.91 -0.95 -11.51
N GLY A 294 -13.95 -1.27 -12.39
CA GLY A 294 -14.09 -1.08 -13.83
C GLY A 294 -14.42 0.36 -14.26
N ILE A 295 -15.36 0.51 -15.20
CA ILE A 295 -15.91 1.80 -15.64
C ILE A 295 -16.68 2.48 -14.49
N GLN A 296 -17.41 1.72 -13.66
CA GLN A 296 -18.17 2.29 -12.53
C GLN A 296 -17.29 3.07 -11.54
N ALA A 297 -16.02 2.70 -11.39
CA ALA A 297 -15.06 3.44 -10.56
C ALA A 297 -14.96 4.93 -10.93
N PHE A 298 -15.17 5.29 -12.21
CA PHE A 298 -15.16 6.68 -12.67
C PHE A 298 -16.37 7.51 -12.24
N LEU A 299 -17.37 6.93 -11.56
CA LEU A 299 -18.41 7.72 -10.90
C LEU A 299 -17.86 8.55 -9.73
N GLU A 300 -16.74 8.13 -9.12
CA GLU A 300 -16.04 8.87 -8.07
C GLU A 300 -15.03 9.89 -8.60
N ASN A 301 -14.87 9.93 -9.92
CA ASN A 301 -13.95 10.81 -10.60
C ASN A 301 -14.72 11.79 -11.48
N ASP A 302 -14.72 13.05 -11.09
CA ASP A 302 -15.35 14.14 -11.85
C ASP A 302 -14.34 14.93 -12.71
N VAL A 303 -13.05 14.57 -12.65
CA VAL A 303 -11.93 15.30 -13.28
C VAL A 303 -11.57 14.75 -14.66
N ALA A 304 -11.72 13.44 -14.89
CA ALA A 304 -11.41 12.82 -16.17
C ALA A 304 -12.42 13.27 -17.24
N SER A 305 -11.89 13.89 -18.30
CA SER A 305 -12.66 14.43 -19.42
C SER A 305 -12.67 13.51 -20.65
N ILE A 306 -11.78 12.51 -20.68
CA ILE A 306 -11.65 11.52 -21.75
C ILE A 306 -11.55 10.15 -21.09
N ILE A 307 -12.41 9.20 -21.43
CA ILE A 307 -12.33 7.83 -20.91
C ILE A 307 -12.15 6.82 -22.05
N ALA A 308 -11.22 5.89 -21.87
CA ALA A 308 -10.95 4.80 -22.81
C ALA A 308 -10.84 3.45 -22.08
N VAL A 309 -11.19 2.37 -22.78
CA VAL A 309 -10.92 0.98 -22.37
C VAL A 309 -10.03 0.34 -23.44
N PRO A 310 -8.70 0.60 -23.43
CA PRO A 310 -7.85 0.26 -24.56
C PRO A 310 -7.80 -1.24 -24.84
N GLY A 311 -7.94 -1.59 -26.12
CA GLY A 311 -7.91 -2.97 -26.59
C GLY A 311 -9.22 -3.73 -26.50
N VAL A 312 -10.28 -3.13 -25.96
CA VAL A 312 -11.53 -3.83 -25.67
C VAL A 312 -12.63 -3.35 -26.60
N THR A 313 -13.08 -4.23 -27.49
CA THR A 313 -14.13 -3.98 -28.48
C THR A 313 -15.39 -4.82 -28.22
N ILE A 314 -15.53 -5.34 -27.00
CA ILE A 314 -16.70 -6.10 -26.55
C ILE A 314 -17.93 -5.19 -26.61
N PRO A 315 -19.01 -5.53 -27.33
CA PRO A 315 -20.17 -4.64 -27.54
C PRO A 315 -20.77 -4.09 -26.24
N GLU A 316 -20.90 -4.92 -25.22
CA GLU A 316 -21.45 -4.54 -23.91
C GLU A 316 -20.57 -3.50 -23.20
N VAL A 317 -19.24 -3.62 -23.31
CA VAL A 317 -18.29 -2.67 -22.73
C VAL A 317 -18.36 -1.32 -23.46
N VAL A 318 -18.46 -1.36 -24.79
CA VAL A 318 -18.59 -0.16 -25.63
C VAL A 318 -19.88 0.60 -25.26
N VAL A 319 -21.02 -0.10 -25.22
CA VAL A 319 -22.31 0.49 -24.81
C VAL A 319 -22.24 1.06 -23.40
N ALA A 320 -21.64 0.32 -22.45
CA ALA A 320 -21.50 0.79 -21.07
C ALA A 320 -20.63 2.05 -20.96
N LEU A 321 -19.54 2.14 -21.72
CA LEU A 321 -18.67 3.32 -21.73
C LEU A 321 -19.38 4.54 -22.32
N ILE A 322 -20.14 4.36 -23.40
CA ILE A 322 -20.96 5.42 -24.01
C ILE A 322 -21.99 5.91 -23.01
N SER A 323 -22.79 4.98 -22.45
CA SER A 323 -23.81 5.31 -21.45
C SER A 323 -23.21 6.02 -20.23
N HIS A 324 -22.02 5.62 -19.77
CA HIS A 324 -21.32 6.30 -18.70
C HIS A 324 -21.02 7.76 -19.06
N CYS A 325 -20.47 8.02 -20.25
CA CYS A 325 -20.14 9.37 -20.69
C CYS A 325 -21.37 10.24 -20.92
N GLU A 326 -22.43 9.69 -21.53
CA GLU A 326 -23.72 10.38 -21.74
C GLU A 326 -24.38 10.78 -20.42
N ASN A 327 -24.34 9.90 -19.42
CA ASN A 327 -24.92 10.17 -18.10
C ASN A 327 -24.12 11.24 -17.32
N MET A 328 -22.79 11.19 -17.37
CA MET A 328 -21.94 12.12 -16.64
C MET A 328 -21.84 13.50 -17.29
N LYS A 329 -22.08 13.60 -18.62
CA LYS A 329 -22.16 14.85 -19.40
C LYS A 329 -20.91 15.75 -19.41
N ASN A 330 -19.83 15.34 -18.75
CA ASN A 330 -18.60 16.11 -18.62
C ASN A 330 -17.36 15.40 -19.19
N ARG A 331 -17.55 14.35 -19.97
CA ARG A 331 -16.49 13.48 -20.49
C ARG A 331 -16.87 12.83 -21.81
N PHE A 332 -15.88 12.43 -22.59
CA PHE A 332 -16.06 11.76 -23.88
C PHE A 332 -15.44 10.36 -23.86
N ALA A 333 -16.08 9.42 -24.56
CA ALA A 333 -15.56 8.07 -24.77
C ALA A 333 -14.60 8.05 -25.97
N VAL A 334 -13.46 7.37 -25.83
CA VAL A 334 -12.57 7.00 -26.93
C VAL A 334 -12.65 5.49 -27.09
N LEU A 335 -13.06 5.05 -28.28
CA LEU A 335 -13.35 3.66 -28.60
C LEU A 335 -12.33 3.12 -29.61
N ASP A 336 -11.86 1.90 -29.36
CA ASP A 336 -11.06 1.16 -30.33
C ASP A 336 -11.94 0.47 -31.36
N ILE A 337 -11.34 0.17 -32.51
CA ILE A 337 -11.97 -0.60 -33.59
C ILE A 337 -11.49 -2.05 -33.50
N PRO A 338 -12.36 -3.06 -33.71
CA PRO A 338 -11.94 -4.45 -33.75
C PRO A 338 -10.82 -4.70 -34.77
N GLN A 339 -9.78 -5.43 -34.37
CA GLN A 339 -8.52 -5.58 -35.14
C GLN A 339 -8.71 -6.29 -36.50
N GLU A 340 -9.78 -7.06 -36.63
CA GLU A 340 -10.19 -7.75 -37.85
C GLU A 340 -10.77 -6.80 -38.91
N LEU A 341 -11.31 -5.64 -38.51
CA LEU A 341 -11.92 -4.67 -39.41
C LEU A 341 -10.85 -3.78 -40.04
N ARG A 342 -10.33 -4.22 -41.19
CA ARG A 342 -9.24 -3.53 -41.90
C ARG A 342 -9.70 -2.68 -43.08
N LYS A 343 -10.88 -2.95 -43.62
CA LYS A 343 -11.39 -2.21 -44.77
C LYS A 343 -12.16 -0.99 -44.29
N THR A 344 -12.03 0.10 -45.03
CA THR A 344 -12.71 1.37 -44.74
C THR A 344 -14.22 1.20 -44.57
N ASN A 345 -14.86 0.36 -45.38
CA ASN A 345 -16.31 0.11 -45.28
C ASN A 345 -16.67 -0.57 -43.95
N ASP A 346 -15.96 -1.63 -43.57
CA ASP A 346 -16.21 -2.36 -42.33
C ASP A 346 -16.04 -1.43 -41.11
N ILE A 347 -15.08 -0.51 -41.16
CA ILE A 347 -14.87 0.52 -40.12
C ILE A 347 -16.02 1.52 -40.06
N ILE A 348 -16.51 1.98 -41.22
CA ILE A 348 -17.66 2.89 -41.29
C ILE A 348 -18.91 2.21 -40.75
N GLU A 349 -19.15 0.94 -41.10
CA GLU A 349 -20.27 0.17 -40.60
C GLU A 349 -20.21 0.02 -39.07
N TYR A 350 -19.04 -0.32 -38.51
CA TYR A 350 -18.85 -0.39 -37.06
C TYR A 350 -19.10 0.97 -36.38
N ARG A 351 -18.55 2.05 -36.93
CA ARG A 351 -18.82 3.41 -36.41
C ARG A 351 -20.31 3.71 -36.39
N ASN A 352 -21.04 3.39 -37.46
CA ASN A 352 -22.48 3.68 -37.57
C ASN A 352 -23.34 2.85 -36.60
N MET A 353 -22.82 1.75 -36.01
CA MET A 353 -23.51 1.02 -34.95
C MET A 353 -23.51 1.79 -33.62
N VAL A 354 -22.54 2.69 -33.45
CA VAL A 354 -22.27 3.41 -32.20
C VAL A 354 -22.63 4.89 -32.30
N ASP A 355 -22.36 5.48 -33.46
CA ASP A 355 -22.68 6.87 -33.78
C ASP A 355 -24.13 6.95 -34.26
N SER A 356 -24.97 7.69 -33.52
CA SER A 356 -26.40 7.84 -33.81
C SER A 356 -26.71 8.98 -34.78
N THR A 357 -25.70 9.52 -35.47
CA THR A 357 -25.80 10.74 -36.31
C THR A 357 -25.62 10.50 -37.80
#